data_AF-A0A4Y4WTX8-F1
#
_entry.id   AF-A0A4Y4WTX8-F1
#
_cell.length_a   1.000
_cell.length_b   1.000
_cell.length_c   1.000
_cell.angle_alpha   90.00
_cell.angle_beta   90.00
_cell.angle_gamma   90.00
#
_symmetry.space_group_name_H-M   'P 1'
#
loop_
_entity.id
_entity.type
_entity.pdbx_description
1 polymer ?
#
loop_
_entity_poly.entity_id
_entity_poly.type
_entity_poly.pdbx_seq_one_letter_code
_entity_poly.pdbx_strand_id
1 'polypeptide(L)'
;MEILVLNLGSSSIKFKLFDMKENKPLASGLAEKIGEEIGQLKIKSHLHHNDQELKEKLVIKDHASGLLMIRENLTKMGIIKDFNQIDAIGHRVVQGGG
;
A
#
# COMPACT_ATOMS: atom_id res chain seq x y z
N MET A 1 12.69 10.36 -4.74
CA MET A 1 11.70 10.06 -5.78
C MET A 1 10.99 8.84 -5.25
N GLU A 2 9.77 9.01 -4.78
CA GLU A 2 9.02 7.93 -4.16
C GLU A 2 8.04 7.33 -5.17
N ILE A 3 8.14 6.02 -5.40
CA ILE A 3 7.27 5.32 -6.33
C ILE A 3 6.42 4.31 -5.57
N LEU A 4 5.10 4.46 -5.68
CA LEU A 4 4.14 3.48 -5.18
C LEU A 4 3.82 2.47 -6.28
N VAL A 5 4.13 1.20 -6.04
CA VAL A 5 3.79 0.11 -6.96
C VAL A 5 2.59 -0.65 -6.42
N LEU A 6 1.54 -0.76 -7.24
CA LEU A 6 0.28 -1.41 -6.92
C LEU A 6 0.06 -2.65 -7.80
N ASN A 7 -0.42 -3.71 -7.16
CA ASN A 7 -0.97 -4.89 -7.81
C ASN A 7 -2.37 -5.10 -7.24
N LEU A 8 -3.37 -4.82 -8.09
CA LEU A 8 -4.79 -4.96 -7.77
C LEU A 8 -5.27 -6.33 -8.24
N GLY A 9 -5.59 -7.21 -7.30
CA GLY A 9 -6.30 -8.46 -7.55
C GLY A 9 -7.82 -8.27 -7.48
N SER A 10 -8.59 -9.32 -7.74
CA SER A 10 -10.06 -9.29 -7.65
C SER A 10 -10.57 -8.94 -6.24
N SER A 11 -9.86 -9.38 -5.18
CA SER A 11 -10.22 -9.14 -3.77
C SER A 11 -9.05 -8.65 -2.92
N SER A 12 -8.00 -8.11 -3.54
CA SER A 12 -6.82 -7.66 -2.81
C SER A 12 -6.09 -6.49 -3.48
N ILE A 13 -5.34 -5.75 -2.67
CA ILE A 13 -4.36 -4.74 -3.08
C ILE A 13 -3.04 -5.11 -2.44
N LYS A 14 -2.06 -5.49 -3.24
CA LYS A 14 -0.67 -5.62 -2.79
C LYS A 14 0.11 -4.39 -3.22
N PHE A 15 0.88 -3.81 -2.32
CA PHE A 15 1.67 -2.62 -2.63
C PHE A 15 3.08 -2.66 -2.07
N LYS A 16 3.96 -1.88 -2.69
CA LYS A 16 5.27 -1.48 -2.15
C LYS A 16 5.53 -0.02 -2.48
N LEU A 17 6.05 0.72 -1.51
CA LEU A 17 6.56 2.08 -1.69
C LEU A 17 8.08 2.02 -1.72
N PHE A 18 8.70 2.65 -2.71
CA PHE A 18 10.15 2.68 -2.89
C PHE A 18 10.68 4.10 -2.83
N ASP A 19 11.83 4.30 -2.21
CA ASP A 19 12.69 5.43 -2.50
C ASP A 19 13.65 5.04 -3.62
N MET A 20 13.44 5.63 -4.79
CA MET A 20 14.23 5.34 -5.98
C MET A 20 15.58 6.06 -6.01
N LYS A 21 15.81 7.06 -5.13
CA LYS A 21 17.15 7.65 -4.99
C LYS A 21 18.13 6.65 -4.37
N GLU A 22 17.63 5.92 -3.38
CA GLU A 22 18.38 4.92 -2.61
C GLU A 22 18.10 3.48 -3.09
N ASN A 23 17.21 3.31 -4.06
CA ASN A 23 16.73 2.04 -4.61
C ASN A 23 16.30 1.02 -3.54
N LYS A 24 15.57 1.49 -2.51
CA LYS A 24 15.16 0.68 -1.35
C LYS A 24 13.67 0.79 -1.05
N PRO A 25 13.03 -0.25 -0.50
CA PRO A 25 11.65 -0.15 -0.06
C PRO A 25 11.55 0.74 1.20
N LEU A 26 10.52 1.58 1.25
CA LEU A 26 10.12 2.34 2.44
C LEU A 26 9.02 1.59 3.21
N ALA A 27 8.09 0.96 2.49
CA ALA A 27 7.03 0.15 3.06
C ALA A 27 6.49 -0.89 2.09
N SER A 28 5.83 -1.90 2.62
CA SER A 28 5.08 -2.89 1.85
C SER A 28 3.81 -3.29 2.56
N GLY A 29 2.77 -3.65 1.83
CA GLY A 29 1.55 -4.11 2.47
C GLY A 29 0.60 -4.87 1.57
N LEU A 30 -0.48 -5.32 2.22
CA LEU A 30 -1.54 -6.12 1.64
C LEU A 30 -2.86 -5.72 2.30
N ALA A 31 -3.82 -5.29 1.48
CA ALA A 31 -5.23 -5.33 1.81
C ALA A 31 -5.82 -6.58 1.14
N GLU A 32 -6.48 -7.46 1.90
CA GLU A 32 -7.07 -8.69 1.40
C GLU A 32 -8.50 -8.87 1.93
N LYS A 33 -9.26 -9.74 1.26
CA LYS A 33 -10.69 -9.98 1.55
C LYS A 33 -11.54 -8.71 1.39
N ILE A 34 -11.25 -7.94 0.34
CA ILE A 34 -12.02 -6.74 -0.02
C ILE A 34 -13.43 -7.16 -0.44
N GLY A 35 -14.43 -6.48 0.11
CA GLY A 35 -15.86 -6.77 -0.11
C GLY A 35 -16.44 -7.85 0.82
N GLU A 36 -15.62 -8.47 1.67
CA GLU A 36 -16.08 -9.45 2.68
C GLU A 36 -16.44 -8.76 4.01
N GLU A 37 -17.16 -9.48 4.89
CA GLU A 37 -17.52 -8.99 6.22
C GLU A 37 -16.30 -8.69 7.10
N ILE A 38 -15.20 -9.43 6.92
CA ILE A 38 -13.96 -9.25 7.68
C ILE A 38 -12.77 -9.25 6.72
N GLY A 39 -12.37 -8.05 6.32
CA GLY A 39 -11.13 -7.76 5.61
C GLY A 39 -9.90 -7.81 6.51
N GLN A 40 -8.72 -7.72 5.89
CA GLN A 40 -7.45 -7.58 6.60
C GLN A 40 -6.52 -6.57 5.92
N LEU A 41 -5.97 -5.65 6.69
CA LEU A 41 -4.92 -4.73 6.27
C LEU A 41 -3.62 -5.06 7.00
N LYS A 42 -2.54 -5.25 6.23
CA LYS A 42 -1.18 -5.45 6.72
C LYS A 42 -0.27 -4.41 6.10
N ILE A 43 0.52 -3.70 6.91
CA ILE A 43 1.55 -2.77 6.45
C ILE A 43 2.82 -2.99 7.25
N LYS A 44 3.94 -3.14 6.57
CA LYS A 44 5.27 -3.24 7.16
C LYS A 44 6.11 -2.05 6.73
N SER A 45 6.68 -1.33 7.70
CA SER A 45 7.71 -0.33 7.46
C SER A 45 9.06 -1.00 7.20
N HIS A 46 9.87 -0.40 6.32
CA HIS A 46 11.26 -0.81 6.05
C HIS A 46 12.26 0.32 6.35
N LEU A 47 11.81 1.38 7.03
CA LEU A 47 12.68 2.47 7.46
C LEU A 47 13.62 2.00 8.57
N HIS A 48 14.90 2.33 8.47
CA HIS A 48 15.92 1.91 9.46
C HIS A 48 15.63 2.34 10.90
N HIS A 49 14.85 3.40 11.09
CA HIS A 49 14.47 3.93 12.40
C HIS A 49 13.04 3.53 12.82
N ASN A 50 12.35 2.71 12.03
CA ASN A 50 10.95 2.34 12.27
C ASN A 50 10.64 0.95 11.71
N ASP A 51 10.73 -0.10 12.54
CA ASP A 51 10.36 -1.49 12.19
C ASP A 51 8.90 -1.82 12.57
N GLN A 52 8.01 -0.82 12.49
CA GLN A 52 6.59 -1.02 12.78
C GLN A 52 5.91 -1.92 11.77
N GLU A 53 5.03 -2.78 12.28
CA GLU A 53 4.11 -3.59 11.49
C GLU A 53 2.68 -3.38 11.99
N LEU A 54 1.79 -2.97 11.08
CA LEU A 54 0.35 -2.87 11.29
C LEU A 54 -0.31 -4.17 10.80
N LYS A 55 -1.20 -4.74 11.63
CA LYS A 55 -2.09 -5.85 11.26
C LYS A 55 -3.46 -5.60 11.85
N GLU A 56 -4.43 -5.26 11.02
CA GLU A 56 -5.79 -4.96 11.44
C GLU A 56 -6.81 -5.81 10.70
N LYS A 57 -7.87 -6.20 11.42
CA LYS A 57 -9.07 -6.81 10.83
C LYS A 57 -10.16 -5.74 10.82
N LEU A 58 -10.66 -5.43 9.63
CA LEU A 58 -11.64 -4.36 9.42
C LEU A 58 -12.41 -4.62 8.12
N VAL A 59 -13.57 -3.99 7.99
CA VAL A 59 -14.32 -4.01 6.73
C VAL A 59 -13.57 -3.17 5.69
N ILE A 60 -13.24 -3.76 4.55
CA ILE A 60 -12.68 -3.06 3.39
C ILE A 60 -13.71 -3.17 2.28
N LYS A 61 -14.53 -2.12 2.11
CA LYS A 61 -15.73 -2.14 1.26
C LYS A 61 -15.42 -2.44 -0.21
N ASP A 62 -14.41 -1.77 -0.73
CA ASP A 62 -13.97 -1.81 -2.12
C ASP A 62 -12.49 -1.39 -2.23
N HIS A 63 -11.89 -1.52 -3.42
CA HIS A 63 -10.49 -1.16 -3.63
C HIS A 63 -10.20 0.33 -3.36
N ALA A 64 -11.16 1.22 -3.60
CA ALA A 64 -10.99 2.64 -3.33
C ALA A 64 -10.83 2.88 -1.82
N SER A 65 -11.72 2.30 -1.00
CA SER A 65 -11.62 2.35 0.46
C SER A 65 -10.32 1.71 0.97
N GLY A 66 -9.90 0.58 0.38
CA GLY A 66 -8.64 -0.06 0.71
C GLY A 66 -7.42 0.83 0.43
N LEU A 67 -7.39 1.52 -0.71
CA LEU A 67 -6.33 2.48 -1.03
C LEU A 67 -6.31 3.68 -0.08
N LEU A 68 -7.48 4.21 0.32
CA LEU A 68 -7.58 5.29 1.30
C LEU A 68 -7.03 4.85 2.67
N MET A 69 -7.38 3.65 3.13
CA MET A 69 -6.86 3.08 4.37
C MET A 69 -5.35 2.88 4.32
N ILE A 70 -4.80 2.43 3.19
CA ILE A 70 -3.35 2.33 2.99
C ILE A 70 -2.69 3.70 3.12
N ARG A 71 -3.19 4.72 2.40
CA ARG A 71 -2.69 6.10 2.48
C ARG A 71 -2.66 6.63 3.91
N GLU A 72 -3.78 6.48 4.62
CA GLU A 72 -3.92 6.98 5.98
C GLU A 72 -2.92 6.30 6.92
N ASN A 73 -2.76 4.98 6.82
CA ASN A 73 -1.85 4.26 7.69
C ASN A 73 -0.38 4.52 7.35
N LEU A 74 -0.02 4.69 6.07
CA LEU A 74 1.33 5.14 5.70
C LEU A 74 1.68 6.50 6.34
N THR A 75 0.70 7.39 6.41
CA THR A 75 0.86 8.70 7.06
C THR A 75 0.93 8.58 8.59
N LYS A 76 0.01 7.81 9.20
CA LYS A 76 -0.04 7.58 10.66
C LYS A 76 1.21 6.89 11.20
N MET A 77 1.77 5.95 10.44
CA MET A 77 3.02 5.26 10.77
C MET A 77 4.27 6.13 10.53
N GLY A 78 4.10 7.34 9.98
CA GLY A 78 5.20 8.25 9.65
C GLY A 78 6.11 7.75 8.52
N ILE A 79 5.61 6.83 7.68
CA ILE A 79 6.35 6.33 6.50
C ILE A 79 6.42 7.43 5.44
N ILE A 80 5.32 8.16 5.27
CA ILE A 80 5.24 9.38 4.45
C ILE A 80 4.64 10.50 5.31
N LYS A 81 4.98 11.75 5.04
CA LYS A 81 4.36 12.91 5.70
C LYS A 81 3.00 13.23 5.11
N ASP A 82 2.89 13.10 3.79
CA ASP A 82 1.69 13.33 3.02
C ASP A 82 1.79 12.58 1.68
N PHE A 83 0.67 12.47 0.97
CA PHE A 83 0.62 11.70 -0.28
C PHE A 83 1.25 12.44 -1.48
N ASN A 84 1.54 13.74 -1.36
CA ASN A 84 2.23 14.49 -2.42
C ASN A 84 3.71 14.11 -2.50
N GLN A 85 4.24 13.36 -1.52
CA GLN A 85 5.58 12.77 -1.58
C GLN A 85 5.69 11.66 -2.63
N ILE A 86 4.58 11.05 -3.04
CA ILE A 86 4.55 9.99 -4.04
C ILE A 86 4.61 10.64 -5.44
N ASP A 87 5.76 10.54 -6.08
CA ASP A 87 6.03 11.13 -7.40
C ASP A 87 5.36 10.37 -8.53
N ALA A 88 5.19 9.04 -8.37
CA ALA A 88 4.59 8.20 -9.40
C ALA A 88 3.90 6.97 -8.80
N ILE A 89 2.90 6.46 -9.53
CA ILE A 89 2.21 5.21 -9.21
C ILE A 89 2.36 4.24 -10.38
N GLY A 90 3.01 3.10 -10.13
CA GLY A 90 3.13 2.00 -11.08
C GLY A 90 2.04 0.96 -10.85
N HIS A 91 1.24 0.66 -11.87
CA HIS A 91 0.19 -0.37 -11.80
C HIS A 91 0.59 -1.61 -12.59
N ARG A 92 0.46 -2.79 -11.99
CA ARG A 92 0.50 -4.05 -12.74
C ARG A 92 -0.80 -4.22 -13.50
N VAL A 93 -0.70 -4.32 -14.83
CA VAL A 93 -1.81 -4.67 -15.73
C VAL A 93 -1.60 -6.11 -16.21
N VAL A 94 -2.64 -6.95 -16.10
CA VAL A 94 -2.54 -8.40 -16.42
C VAL A 94 -2.66 -8.67 -17.91
N GLN A 95 -3.52 -7.93 -18.63
CA GLN A 95 -3.71 -8.11 -20.06
C GLN A 95 -3.76 -6.73 -20.74
N GLY A 96 -2.82 -6.46 -21.64
CA GLY A 96 -2.64 -5.17 -22.30
C GLY A 96 -3.53 -4.95 -23.54
N GLY A 97 -4.45 -5.86 -23.82
CA GLY A 97 -5.15 -5.93 -25.10
C GLY A 97 -4.23 -6.46 -26.22
N GLY A 98 -4.85 -7.13 -27.20
CA GLY A 98 -4.23 -7.50 -28.48
C GLY A 98 -4.87 -6.71 -29.61
#